data_AF-A0A832KHE9-F1
#
_entry.id   AF-A0A832KHE9-F1
#
_cell.length_a   1.000
_cell.length_b   1.000
_cell.length_c   1.000
_cell.angle_alpha   90.00
_cell.angle_beta   90.00
_cell.angle_gamma   90.00
#
_symmetry.space_group_name_H-M   'P 1'
#
loop_
_entity.id
_entity.type
_entity.pdbx_description
1 polymer ?
#
loop_
_entity_poly.entity_id
_entity_poly.type
_entity_poly.pdbx_seq_one_letter_code
_entity_poly.pdbx_strand_id
1 'polypeptide(L)'
;LNGYPFSTLILTCVDVDGTLQGPDFRIIGESIRISRKHLYAAGGIRSLEDLEGLARIGVRGAIIGKAIYEGRVRLREALGMEDC
;
A
#
# COMPACT_ATOMS: atom_id res chain seq x y z
N LEU A 1 -19.06 3.63 -0.66
CA LEU A 1 -17.87 4.42 -0.27
C LEU A 1 -18.12 5.92 -0.35
N ASN A 2 -18.56 6.45 -1.51
CA ASN A 2 -18.60 7.90 -1.73
C ASN A 2 -19.69 8.68 -0.96
N GLY A 3 -20.76 8.02 -0.50
CA GLY A 3 -21.84 8.65 0.25
C GLY A 3 -21.55 8.89 1.75
N TYR A 4 -20.41 8.43 2.26
CA TYR A 4 -20.04 8.61 3.67
C TYR A 4 -19.17 9.87 3.87
N PRO A 5 -19.21 10.51 5.05
CA PRO A 5 -18.53 11.78 5.33
C PRO A 5 -17.03 11.64 5.60
N PHE A 6 -16.45 10.43 5.61
CA PHE A 6 -15.01 10.26 5.77
C PHE A 6 -14.23 10.67 4.52
N SER A 7 -12.98 11.09 4.66
CA SER A 7 -12.09 11.49 3.55
C SER A 7 -11.14 10.39 3.09
N THR A 8 -10.85 9.42 3.98
CA THR A 8 -9.78 8.44 3.81
C THR A 8 -10.27 7.02 4.05
N LEU A 9 -9.70 6.08 3.28
CA LEU A 9 -9.90 4.64 3.37
C LEU A 9 -8.55 3.96 3.57
N ILE A 10 -8.52 2.98 4.45
CA ILE A 10 -7.44 1.98 4.51
C ILE A 10 -8.03 0.69 3.97
N LEU A 11 -7.41 0.15 2.92
CA LEU A 11 -7.79 -1.10 2.30
C LEU A 11 -6.73 -2.16 2.58
N THR A 12 -7.05 -3.11 3.44
CA THR A 12 -6.19 -4.27 3.72
C THR A 12 -6.65 -5.46 2.89
N CYS A 13 -5.79 -5.92 1.98
CA CYS A 13 -6.00 -7.16 1.23
C CYS A 13 -5.57 -8.34 2.11
N VAL A 14 -6.50 -8.87 2.91
CA VAL A 14 -6.24 -9.91 3.92
C VAL A 14 -5.68 -11.21 3.36
N ASP A 15 -6.06 -11.58 2.12
CA ASP A 15 -5.60 -12.83 1.48
C ASP A 15 -4.09 -12.85 1.22
N VAL A 16 -3.48 -11.67 1.09
CA VAL A 16 -2.04 -11.50 0.89
C VAL A 16 -1.35 -10.88 2.11
N ASP A 17 -2.08 -10.58 3.18
CA ASP A 17 -1.46 -9.97 4.35
C ASP A 17 -0.51 -10.95 5.06
N GLY A 18 0.69 -10.47 5.39
CA GLY A 18 1.76 -11.31 5.95
C GLY A 18 2.34 -12.38 5.02
N THR A 19 1.88 -12.51 3.76
CA THR A 19 2.40 -13.53 2.83
C THR A 19 3.68 -13.11 2.12
N LEU A 20 3.93 -11.80 2.00
CA LEU A 20 5.02 -11.22 1.19
C LEU A 20 4.97 -11.64 -0.28
N GLN A 21 3.78 -11.96 -0.81
CA GLN A 21 3.61 -12.35 -2.21
C GLN A 21 3.41 -11.15 -3.16
N GLY A 22 3.25 -9.95 -2.62
CA GLY A 22 2.92 -8.73 -3.35
C GLY A 22 1.51 -8.24 -3.03
N PRO A 23 1.23 -6.93 -3.15
CA PRO A 23 -0.11 -6.38 -3.02
C PRO A 23 -1.07 -6.89 -4.09
N ASP A 24 -2.36 -6.97 -3.79
CA ASP A 24 -3.39 -7.23 -4.81
C ASP A 24 -3.67 -5.95 -5.62
N PHE A 25 -2.84 -5.70 -6.62
CA PHE A 25 -2.97 -4.54 -7.52
C PHE A 25 -4.31 -4.48 -8.26
N ARG A 26 -4.99 -5.62 -8.46
CA ARG A 26 -6.29 -5.66 -9.13
C ARG A 26 -7.36 -5.08 -8.23
N ILE A 27 -7.49 -5.59 -7.00
CA ILE A 27 -8.48 -5.09 -6.03
C ILE A 27 -8.21 -3.63 -5.66
N ILE A 28 -6.93 -3.29 -5.42
CA ILE A 28 -6.54 -1.92 -5.07
C ILE A 28 -6.85 -0.97 -6.23
N GLY A 29 -6.49 -1.33 -7.47
CA GLY A 29 -6.75 -0.53 -8.66
C GLY A 29 -8.25 -0.35 -8.94
N GLU A 30 -9.06 -1.40 -8.77
CA GLU A 30 -10.53 -1.30 -8.84
C GLU A 30 -11.07 -0.33 -7.79
N SER A 31 -10.55 -0.40 -6.55
CA SER A 31 -10.95 0.45 -5.44
C SER A 31 -10.63 1.93 -5.68
N ILE A 32 -9.47 2.22 -6.27
CA ILE A 32 -9.09 3.58 -6.71
C ILE A 32 -10.08 4.10 -7.75
N ARG A 33 -10.49 3.27 -8.73
CA ARG A 33 -11.42 3.71 -9.80
C ARG A 33 -12.81 4.04 -9.28
N ILE A 34 -13.30 3.35 -8.26
CA ILE A 34 -14.69 3.52 -7.77
C ILE A 34 -14.80 4.52 -6.60
N SER A 35 -13.71 4.80 -5.89
CA SER A 35 -13.70 5.66 -4.71
C SER A 35 -13.14 7.05 -5.02
N ARG A 36 -13.81 8.09 -4.54
CA ARG A 36 -13.32 9.48 -4.55
C ARG A 36 -12.51 9.83 -3.30
N LYS A 37 -12.26 8.85 -2.43
CA LYS A 37 -11.58 9.02 -1.14
C LYS A 37 -10.09 8.75 -1.29
N HIS A 38 -9.29 9.32 -0.40
CA HIS A 38 -7.88 8.95 -0.31
C HIS A 38 -7.75 7.49 0.11
N LEU A 39 -6.99 6.70 -0.65
CA LEU A 39 -6.82 5.28 -0.36
C LEU A 39 -5.40 5.00 0.11
N TYR A 40 -5.29 4.31 1.24
CA TYR A 40 -4.06 3.73 1.74
C TYR A 40 -4.15 2.21 1.58
N ALA A 41 -3.13 1.61 0.97
CA ALA A 41 -3.08 0.17 0.74
C ALA A 41 -2.34 -0.56 1.86
N ALA A 42 -2.82 -1.76 2.22
CA ALA A 42 -2.19 -2.65 3.18
C ALA A 42 -2.31 -4.11 2.73
N GLY A 43 -1.40 -4.95 3.21
CA GLY A 43 -1.32 -6.38 2.88
C GLY A 43 -0.40 -6.68 1.69
N GLY A 44 0.41 -7.73 1.83
CA GLY A 44 1.21 -8.29 0.73
C GLY A 44 2.47 -7.53 0.34
N ILE A 45 2.69 -6.29 0.80
CA ILE A 45 3.87 -5.47 0.46
C ILE A 45 5.15 -6.21 0.86
N ARG A 46 6.06 -6.40 -0.10
CA ARG A 46 7.33 -7.13 0.08
C ARG A 46 8.57 -6.33 -0.29
N SER A 47 8.46 -5.30 -1.12
CA SER A 47 9.62 -4.54 -1.62
C SER A 47 9.31 -3.07 -1.95
N LEU A 48 10.35 -2.29 -2.31
CA LEU A 48 10.21 -0.90 -2.74
C LEU A 48 9.47 -0.79 -4.09
N GLU A 49 9.67 -1.76 -4.99
CA GLU A 49 9.01 -1.81 -6.29
C GLU A 49 7.48 -1.94 -6.14
N ASP A 50 7.01 -2.63 -5.09
CA ASP A 50 5.58 -2.65 -4.78
C ASP A 50 5.07 -1.26 -4.39
N LEU A 51 5.82 -0.51 -3.58
CA LEU A 51 5.46 0.85 -3.18
C LEU A 51 5.39 1.79 -4.38
N GLU A 52 6.37 1.70 -5.28
CA GLU A 52 6.35 2.44 -6.55
C GLU A 52 5.16 2.04 -7.41
N GLY A 53 4.85 0.74 -7.49
CA GLY A 53 3.67 0.24 -8.20
C GLY A 53 2.38 0.81 -7.63
N LEU A 54 2.24 0.84 -6.30
CA LEU A 54 1.08 1.37 -5.60
C LEU A 54 0.94 2.88 -5.84
N ALA A 55 2.06 3.62 -5.79
CA ALA A 55 2.09 5.05 -6.11
C ALA A 55 1.64 5.31 -7.55
N ARG A 56 2.13 4.51 -8.51
CA ARG A 56 1.76 4.60 -9.94
C ARG A 56 0.26 4.42 -10.18
N ILE A 57 -0.42 3.57 -9.41
CA ILE A 57 -1.88 3.36 -9.53
C ILE A 57 -2.71 4.34 -8.70
N GLY A 58 -2.08 5.34 -8.05
CA GLY A 58 -2.77 6.43 -7.37
C GLY A 58 -3.09 6.20 -5.89
N VAL A 59 -2.46 5.20 -5.26
CA VAL A 59 -2.55 5.02 -3.80
C VAL A 59 -1.85 6.17 -3.10
N ARG A 60 -2.47 6.73 -2.05
CA ARG A 60 -1.93 7.86 -1.30
C ARG A 60 -0.84 7.46 -0.29
N GLY A 61 -0.89 6.24 0.21
CA GLY A 61 0.16 5.71 1.09
C GLY A 61 0.00 4.23 1.32
N ALA A 62 0.99 3.60 1.94
CA ALA A 62 1.01 2.17 2.16
C ALA A 62 1.30 1.85 3.63
N ILE A 63 0.69 0.78 4.15
CA ILE A 63 0.94 0.26 5.49
C ILE A 63 1.80 -0.98 5.35
N ILE A 64 3.05 -0.88 5.79
CA ILE A 64 4.05 -1.94 5.67
C ILE A 64 4.24 -2.58 7.04
N GLY A 65 3.96 -3.88 7.11
CA GLY A 65 4.17 -4.69 8.31
C GLY A 65 5.40 -5.58 8.16
N LYS A 66 5.15 -6.87 7.89
CA LYS A 66 6.15 -7.95 7.88
C LYS A 66 7.43 -7.64 7.08
N ALA A 67 7.34 -6.92 5.96
CA ALA A 67 8.53 -6.60 5.16
C ALA A 67 9.55 -5.69 5.90
N ILE A 68 9.10 -4.80 6.78
CA ILE A 68 10.00 -4.02 7.66
C ILE A 68 10.60 -4.93 8.73
N TYR A 69 9.79 -5.78 9.38
CA TYR A 69 10.26 -6.67 10.44
C TYR A 69 11.27 -7.72 9.95
N GLU A 70 11.14 -8.18 8.70
CA GLU A 70 12.09 -9.10 8.06
C GLU A 70 13.26 -8.38 7.37
N GLY A 71 13.36 -7.05 7.46
CA GLY A 71 14.44 -6.27 6.85
C GLY A 71 14.44 -6.27 5.32
N ARG A 72 13.33 -6.65 4.66
CA ARG A 72 13.18 -6.64 3.20
C ARG A 72 12.96 -5.24 2.65
N VAL A 73 12.38 -4.36 3.47
CA VAL A 73 12.19 -2.94 3.16
C VAL A 73 12.74 -2.15 4.34
N ARG A 74 13.72 -1.28 4.09
CA ARG A 74 14.17 -0.34 5.11
C ARG A 74 13.24 0.87 5.12
N LEU A 75 12.86 1.32 6.31
CA LEU A 75 11.97 2.48 6.46
C LEU A 75 12.54 3.74 5.79
N ARG A 76 13.87 3.96 5.88
CA ARG A 76 14.54 5.11 5.25
C ARG A 76 14.38 5.10 3.73
N GLU A 77 14.65 3.95 3.11
CA GLU A 77 14.50 3.76 1.66
C GLU A 77 13.04 3.96 1.23
N ALA A 78 12.08 3.42 1.98
CA ALA A 78 10.65 3.59 1.71
C ALA A 78 10.17 5.04 1.84
N LEU A 79 10.86 5.87 2.63
CA LEU A 79 10.60 7.30 2.77
C LEU A 79 11.39 8.15 1.76
N GLY A 80 12.17 7.53 0.87
CA GLY A 80 13.03 8.24 -0.09
C GLY A 80 14.18 9.00 0.59
N MET A 81 14.59 8.55 1.78
CA MET A 81 15.72 9.11 2.50
C MET A 81 16.98 8.30 2.19
N GLU A 82 18.00 8.94 1.62
CA GLU A 82 19.33 8.35 1.47
C GLU A 82 20.13 8.50 2.77
N ASP A 83 21.00 7.52 3.06
CA ASP A 83 21.96 7.66 4.15
C ASP A 83 23.02 8.69 3.73
N CYS A 84 23.17 9.75 4.54
CA CYS A 84 24.15 10.82 4.36
C CYS A 84 25.59 10.29 4.37
#